data_AF-A0A937VV79-F1
#
_entry.id   AF-A0A937VV79-F1
#
_cell.length_a   1.000
_cell.length_b   1.000
_cell.length_c   1.000
_cell.angle_alpha   90.00
_cell.angle_beta   90.00
_cell.angle_gamma   90.00
#
_symmetry.space_group_name_H-M   'P 1'
#
loop_
_entity.id
_entity.type
_entity.pdbx_description
1 polymer ?
#
loop_
_entity_poly.entity_id
_entity_poly.type
_entity_poly.pdbx_seq_one_letter_code
_entity_poly.pdbx_strand_id
1 'polypeptide(L)'
;MNDDFSFVIIIHIISGIVAAFIAFPIAIAARKGSLPHVIAGKTFLLSYLLICFTGYILDYQELKSIFFMSQKASFNFYSYDSVYNSGERTRLHVFFTAAINTFAAYLVISGWRIASQHYKGTKTALDKIFDISIALLLIFGCIVFFKTGVVSLSQNKNPSYVLLHKTQIICILAAISLGGFVEATLDILRATGCYVLKRWWLEHMRKMFLAEFGLIIAFIYRCYYWKYSKELLIFSIIFFSCLFVFMYLRMKKSNNKKLK
;
A
#
# COMPACT_ATOMS: atom_id res chain seq x y z
N MET A 1 -1.24 -4.04 28.57
CA MET A 1 -1.08 -3.42 27.23
C MET A 1 -1.31 -1.95 27.48
N ASN A 2 -0.32 -1.07 27.26
CA ASN A 2 -0.46 0.36 27.58
C ASN A 2 -1.66 0.94 26.82
N ASP A 3 -2.48 1.77 27.49
CA ASP A 3 -3.72 2.32 26.94
C ASP A 3 -3.52 3.04 25.59
N ASP A 4 -2.34 3.65 25.39
CA ASP A 4 -1.93 4.29 24.14
C ASP A 4 -1.90 3.34 22.93
N PHE A 5 -1.46 2.09 23.12
CA PHE A 5 -1.36 1.11 22.04
C PHE A 5 -2.76 0.61 21.63
N SER A 6 -3.66 0.48 22.60
CA SER A 6 -5.07 0.16 22.36
C SER A 6 -5.75 1.25 21.53
N PHE A 7 -5.47 2.51 21.82
CA PHE A 7 -6.03 3.65 21.07
C PHE A 7 -5.55 3.69 19.61
N VAL A 8 -4.25 3.47 19.36
CA VAL A 8 -3.70 3.45 17.98
C VAL A 8 -4.34 2.34 17.14
N ILE A 9 -4.54 1.14 17.72
CA ILE A 9 -5.21 0.03 17.03
C ILE A 9 -6.66 0.41 16.67
N ILE A 10 -7.40 1.02 17.60
CA ILE A 10 -8.78 1.45 17.35
C ILE A 10 -8.84 2.42 16.17
N ILE A 11 -7.98 3.44 16.15
CA ILE A 11 -7.90 4.39 15.01
C ILE A 11 -7.56 3.67 13.71
N HIS A 12 -6.59 2.75 13.74
CA HIS A 12 -6.17 1.99 12.56
C HIS A 12 -7.33 1.19 11.96
N ILE A 13 -8.07 0.45 12.81
CA ILE A 13 -9.20 -0.38 12.40
C ILE A 13 -10.36 0.50 11.88
N ILE A 14 -10.77 1.53 12.63
CA ILE A 14 -11.86 2.42 12.21
C ILE A 14 -11.52 3.10 10.88
N SER A 15 -10.29 3.57 10.71
CA SER A 15 -9.84 4.17 9.46
C SER A 15 -9.89 3.18 8.30
N GLY A 16 -9.50 1.91 8.54
CA GLY A 16 -9.64 0.82 7.57
C GLY A 16 -11.09 0.60 7.13
N ILE A 17 -12.02 0.53 8.09
CA ILE A 17 -13.44 0.35 7.81
C ILE A 17 -14.00 1.52 7.00
N VAL A 18 -13.70 2.76 7.42
CA VAL A 18 -14.17 3.96 6.73
C VAL A 18 -13.60 4.04 5.32
N ALA A 19 -12.31 3.77 5.12
CA ALA A 19 -11.68 3.78 3.80
C ALA A 19 -12.35 2.75 2.87
N ALA A 20 -12.39 1.48 3.28
CA ALA A 20 -12.74 0.36 2.42
C ALA A 20 -14.24 0.20 2.16
N PHE A 21 -15.06 0.35 3.21
CA PHE A 21 -16.48 0.00 3.14
C PHE A 21 -17.40 1.21 3.00
N ILE A 22 -16.90 2.43 3.24
CA ILE A 22 -17.73 3.65 3.20
C ILE A 22 -17.22 4.61 2.13
N ALA A 23 -16.01 5.14 2.29
CA ALA A 23 -15.48 6.22 1.46
C ALA A 23 -15.24 5.75 0.02
N PHE A 24 -14.56 4.63 -0.18
CA PHE A 24 -14.26 4.13 -1.53
C PHE A 24 -15.53 3.77 -2.33
N PRO A 25 -16.50 3.01 -1.79
CA PRO A 25 -17.75 2.72 -2.50
C PRO A 25 -18.56 3.97 -2.84
N ILE A 26 -18.68 4.92 -1.90
CA ILE A 26 -19.40 6.17 -2.16
C ILE A 26 -18.69 6.97 -3.26
N ALA A 27 -17.37 7.08 -3.21
CA ALA A 27 -16.59 7.80 -4.23
C ALA A 27 -16.78 7.17 -5.63
N ILE A 28 -16.83 5.85 -5.70
CA ILE A 28 -17.02 5.08 -6.94
C ILE A 28 -18.46 5.08 -7.42
N ALA A 29 -19.46 5.18 -6.56
CA ALA A 29 -20.87 5.23 -6.95
C ALA A 29 -21.28 6.66 -7.37
N ALA A 30 -20.73 7.68 -6.71
CA ALA A 30 -21.08 9.07 -6.94
C ALA A 30 -20.70 9.57 -8.36
N ARG A 31 -21.40 10.59 -8.85
CA ARG A 31 -21.05 11.29 -10.09
C ARG A 31 -19.67 11.94 -9.93
N LYS A 32 -18.78 11.76 -10.90
CA LYS A 32 -17.44 12.35 -10.84
C LYS A 32 -17.52 13.87 -10.66
N GLY A 33 -16.79 14.39 -9.68
CA GLY A 33 -16.76 15.81 -9.33
C GLY A 33 -17.97 16.32 -8.54
N SER A 34 -18.98 15.48 -8.26
CA SER A 34 -20.06 15.88 -7.34
C SER A 34 -19.55 16.00 -5.91
N LEU A 35 -20.28 16.77 -5.08
CA LEU A 35 -19.94 16.95 -3.67
C LEU A 35 -19.74 15.61 -2.92
N PRO A 36 -20.63 14.59 -3.06
CA PRO A 36 -20.39 13.27 -2.46
C PRO A 36 -19.10 12.59 -2.92
N HIS A 37 -18.74 12.69 -4.21
CA HIS A 37 -17.49 12.12 -4.73
C HIS A 37 -16.26 12.82 -4.14
N VAL A 38 -16.29 14.15 -4.02
CA VAL A 38 -15.19 14.93 -3.47
C VAL A 38 -15.01 14.68 -1.97
N ILE A 39 -16.10 14.67 -1.21
CA ILE A 39 -16.05 14.38 0.24
C ILE A 39 -15.54 12.96 0.46
N ALA A 40 -16.13 11.97 -0.20
CA ALA A 40 -15.72 10.57 -0.05
C ALA A 40 -14.26 10.36 -0.48
N GLY A 41 -13.80 10.98 -1.57
CA GLY A 41 -12.40 10.91 -1.99
C GLY A 41 -11.42 11.54 -0.99
N LYS A 42 -11.79 12.65 -0.34
CA LYS A 42 -10.97 13.27 0.73
C LYS A 42 -10.96 12.40 2.00
N THR A 43 -12.11 11.87 2.40
CA THR A 43 -12.22 10.94 3.52
C THR A 43 -11.38 9.70 3.28
N PHE A 44 -11.47 9.11 2.07
CA PHE A 44 -10.63 7.97 1.67
C PHE A 44 -9.14 8.29 1.84
N LEU A 45 -8.66 9.39 1.24
CA LEU A 45 -7.28 9.85 1.35
C LEU A 45 -6.84 9.96 2.82
N LEU A 46 -7.61 10.67 3.65
CA LEU A 46 -7.25 10.90 5.05
C LEU A 46 -7.23 9.60 5.86
N SER A 47 -8.27 8.77 5.73
CA SER A 47 -8.34 7.47 6.39
C SER A 47 -7.17 6.58 5.96
N TYR A 48 -6.81 6.57 4.68
CA TYR A 48 -5.70 5.77 4.20
C TYR A 48 -4.34 6.23 4.76
N LEU A 49 -4.12 7.53 4.84
CA LEU A 49 -2.92 8.09 5.48
C LEU A 49 -2.86 7.75 6.97
N LEU A 50 -4.01 7.80 7.67
CA LEU A 50 -4.10 7.38 9.07
C LEU A 50 -3.77 5.90 9.24
N ILE A 51 -4.28 5.01 8.38
CA ILE A 51 -3.93 3.57 8.38
C ILE A 51 -2.43 3.39 8.24
N CYS A 52 -1.80 4.05 7.27
CA CYS A 52 -0.36 3.92 7.04
C CYS A 52 0.45 4.45 8.23
N PHE A 53 0.10 5.63 8.74
CA PHE A 53 0.79 6.27 9.86
C PHE A 53 0.66 5.46 11.16
N THR A 54 -0.56 5.08 11.54
CA THR A 54 -0.78 4.21 12.69
C THR A 54 -0.15 2.84 12.49
N GLY A 55 -0.10 2.32 11.26
CA GLY A 55 0.64 1.12 10.91
C GLY A 55 2.12 1.21 11.26
N TYR A 56 2.80 2.32 10.93
CA TYR A 56 4.18 2.54 11.34
C TYR A 56 4.35 2.69 12.85
N ILE A 57 3.39 3.30 13.55
CA ILE A 57 3.44 3.41 15.02
C ILE A 57 3.36 2.01 15.66
N LEU A 58 2.45 1.16 15.17
CA LEU A 58 2.32 -0.22 15.64
C LEU A 58 3.62 -1.02 15.40
N ASP A 59 4.31 -0.72 14.29
CA ASP A 59 5.56 -1.35 13.89
C ASP A 59 6.82 -0.65 14.48
N TYR A 60 6.66 0.45 15.24
CA TYR A 60 7.75 1.37 15.59
C TYR A 60 8.88 0.72 16.39
N GLN A 61 8.55 -0.08 17.41
CA GLN A 61 9.56 -0.70 18.28
C GLN A 61 10.48 -1.62 17.48
N GLU A 62 9.92 -2.36 16.53
CA GLU A 62 10.67 -3.26 15.67
C GLU A 62 11.43 -2.52 14.57
N LEU A 63 10.85 -1.47 13.99
CA LEU A 63 11.57 -0.60 13.06
C LEU A 63 12.79 0.04 13.73
N LYS A 64 12.65 0.53 14.97
CA LYS A 64 13.75 1.09 15.76
C LYS A 64 14.84 0.04 16.01
N SER A 65 14.47 -1.18 16.38
CA SER A 65 15.44 -2.27 16.63
C SER A 65 16.26 -2.56 15.36
N ILE A 66 15.60 -2.61 14.21
CA ILE A 66 16.21 -2.87 12.90
C ILE A 66 17.20 -1.76 12.51
N PHE A 67 16.80 -0.49 12.57
CA PHE A 67 17.64 0.62 12.11
C PHE A 67 18.84 0.90 13.03
N PHE A 68 18.68 0.75 14.35
CA PHE A 68 19.75 1.10 15.30
C PHE A 68 20.66 -0.08 15.67
N MET A 69 20.23 -1.35 15.59
CA MET A 69 21.15 -2.49 15.76
C MET A 69 22.07 -2.72 14.55
N SER A 70 21.71 -2.18 13.37
CA SER A 70 22.49 -2.26 12.13
C SER A 70 23.88 -1.58 12.19
N GLN A 71 24.23 -0.83 13.25
CA GLN A 71 25.50 -0.10 13.34
C GLN A 71 26.59 -0.78 14.20
N LYS A 72 26.28 -1.83 14.97
CA LYS A 72 27.29 -2.51 15.81
C LYS A 72 27.37 -4.02 15.66
N ALA A 73 26.39 -4.65 15.02
CA ALA A 73 26.46 -6.06 14.70
C ALA A 73 26.90 -6.20 13.24
N SER A 74 27.98 -6.94 13.00
CA SER A 74 28.05 -7.73 11.78
C SER A 74 26.68 -8.38 11.57
N PHE A 75 26.18 -8.40 10.33
CA PHE A 75 24.95 -9.10 9.97
C PHE A 75 25.11 -10.63 10.13
N ASN A 76 25.54 -11.07 11.32
CA ASN A 76 25.36 -12.41 11.82
C ASN A 76 23.87 -12.54 12.14
N PHE A 77 23.10 -12.79 11.08
CA PHE A 77 21.81 -13.44 11.25
C PHE A 77 22.08 -14.72 12.03
N TYR A 78 21.72 -14.69 13.30
CA TYR A 78 21.88 -15.80 14.22
C TYR A 78 21.22 -17.03 13.61
N SER A 79 21.93 -18.16 13.75
CA SER A 79 21.55 -19.47 13.26
C SER A 79 20.06 -19.78 13.44
N TYR A 80 19.45 -20.16 12.32
CA TYR A 80 18.03 -20.37 12.07
C TYR A 80 17.40 -21.59 12.79
N ASP A 81 18.04 -22.14 13.82
CA ASP A 81 17.71 -23.46 14.40
C ASP A 81 16.89 -23.43 15.71
N SER A 82 16.31 -22.29 16.10
CA SER A 82 15.40 -22.22 17.26
C SER A 82 14.09 -21.45 17.02
N VAL A 83 13.68 -21.30 15.75
CA VAL A 83 12.65 -20.37 15.22
C VAL A 83 11.19 -20.73 15.56
N TYR A 84 10.95 -21.44 16.67
CA TYR A 84 9.63 -21.45 17.33
C TYR A 84 9.57 -20.56 18.59
N ASN A 85 10.70 -20.00 19.05
CA ASN A 85 10.73 -19.04 20.15
C ASN A 85 11.00 -17.60 19.65
N SER A 86 9.88 -16.89 19.43
CA SER A 86 9.64 -15.46 19.73
C SER A 86 10.38 -14.28 19.04
N GLY A 87 11.30 -14.43 18.07
CA GLY A 87 12.07 -13.27 17.55
C GLY A 87 11.99 -12.95 16.04
N GLU A 88 12.36 -13.90 15.18
CA GLU A 88 12.60 -13.60 13.75
C GLU A 88 11.33 -13.44 12.90
N ARG A 89 10.24 -14.11 13.29
CA ARG A 89 8.95 -13.98 12.62
C ARG A 89 8.44 -12.54 12.68
N THR A 90 8.82 -11.77 13.70
CA THR A 90 8.40 -10.39 13.87
C THR A 90 9.03 -9.46 12.83
N ARG A 91 10.32 -9.62 12.52
CA ARG A 91 11.05 -8.65 11.68
C ARG A 91 10.64 -8.67 10.20
N LEU A 92 10.55 -9.84 9.58
CA LEU A 92 10.13 -9.92 8.17
C LEU A 92 8.67 -9.49 8.01
N HIS A 93 7.82 -9.81 8.98
CA HIS A 93 6.43 -9.35 9.02
C HIS A 93 6.34 -7.82 9.12
N VAL A 94 7.15 -7.20 10.00
CA VAL A 94 7.22 -5.73 10.14
C VAL A 94 7.75 -5.07 8.87
N PHE A 95 8.77 -5.63 8.23
CA PHE A 95 9.25 -5.13 6.94
C PHE A 95 8.18 -5.22 5.86
N PHE A 96 7.41 -6.30 5.83
CA PHE A 96 6.31 -6.49 4.90
C PHE A 96 5.19 -5.47 5.10
N THR A 97 4.74 -5.27 6.34
CA THR A 97 3.72 -4.27 6.64
C THR A 97 4.21 -2.86 6.36
N ALA A 98 5.46 -2.54 6.68
CA ALA A 98 6.09 -1.27 6.33
C ALA A 98 6.17 -1.05 4.81
N ALA A 99 6.50 -2.09 4.04
CA ALA A 99 6.53 -2.02 2.58
C ALA A 99 5.15 -1.74 1.98
N ILE A 100 4.11 -2.45 2.45
CA ILE A 100 2.74 -2.19 2.00
C ILE A 100 2.31 -0.78 2.40
N ASN A 101 2.56 -0.35 3.64
CA ASN A 101 2.20 0.99 4.10
C ASN A 101 2.91 2.07 3.27
N THR A 102 4.20 1.89 2.95
CA THR A 102 4.97 2.82 2.12
C THR A 102 4.36 2.92 0.74
N PHE A 103 4.13 1.78 0.11
CA PHE A 103 3.61 1.73 -1.26
C PHE A 103 2.19 2.29 -1.34
N ALA A 104 1.32 1.92 -0.41
CA ALA A 104 -0.05 2.39 -0.40
C ALA A 104 -0.16 3.88 -0.09
N ALA A 105 0.63 4.40 0.87
CA ALA A 105 0.71 5.84 1.12
C ALA A 105 1.16 6.59 -0.13
N TYR A 106 2.19 6.09 -0.82
CA TYR A 106 2.64 6.67 -2.08
C TYR A 106 1.53 6.68 -3.14
N LEU A 107 0.83 5.55 -3.34
CA LEU A 107 -0.22 5.43 -4.36
C LEU A 107 -1.36 6.41 -4.11
N VAL A 108 -1.77 6.55 -2.85
CA VAL A 108 -2.85 7.44 -2.45
C VAL A 108 -2.45 8.91 -2.61
N ILE A 109 -1.24 9.29 -2.18
CA ILE A 109 -0.75 10.67 -2.35
C ILE A 109 -0.58 11.01 -3.84
N SER A 110 0.10 10.15 -4.60
CA SER A 110 0.30 10.34 -6.04
C SER A 110 -1.05 10.39 -6.79
N GLY A 111 -1.96 9.46 -6.48
CA GLY A 111 -3.28 9.43 -7.10
C GLY A 111 -4.11 10.68 -6.77
N TRP A 112 -4.09 11.15 -5.52
CA TRP A 112 -4.72 12.42 -5.16
C TRP A 112 -4.13 13.60 -5.93
N ARG A 113 -2.80 13.65 -6.07
CA ARG A 113 -2.12 14.73 -6.81
C ARG A 113 -2.48 14.72 -8.29
N ILE A 114 -2.60 13.56 -8.94
CA ILE A 114 -3.09 13.47 -10.33
C ILE A 114 -4.46 14.15 -10.48
N ALA A 115 -5.39 13.85 -9.56
CA ALA A 115 -6.74 14.43 -9.60
C ALA A 115 -6.72 15.94 -9.32
N SER A 116 -5.97 16.36 -8.29
CA SER A 116 -5.84 17.76 -7.88
C SER A 116 -5.19 18.63 -8.95
N GLN A 117 -4.11 18.15 -9.58
CA GLN A 117 -3.41 18.86 -10.65
C GLN A 117 -4.27 19.02 -11.88
N HIS A 118 -5.06 18.00 -12.25
CA HIS A 118 -5.99 18.15 -13.37
C HIS A 118 -7.07 19.20 -13.11
N TYR A 119 -7.50 19.37 -11.85
CA TYR A 119 -8.46 20.41 -11.49
C TYR A 119 -7.84 21.81 -11.49
N LYS A 120 -6.59 21.93 -11.03
CA LYS A 120 -5.86 23.22 -10.95
C LYS A 120 -5.25 23.68 -12.28
N GLY A 121 -5.08 22.77 -13.25
CA GLY A 121 -4.46 23.07 -14.54
C GLY A 121 -2.95 22.87 -14.55
N THR A 122 -2.18 23.95 -14.81
CA THR A 122 -0.73 23.88 -15.01
C THR A 122 0.04 23.57 -13.72
N LYS A 123 0.99 22.63 -13.79
CA LYS A 123 1.87 22.29 -12.66
C LYS A 123 2.86 23.40 -12.36
N THR A 124 2.95 23.81 -11.09
CA THR A 124 4.02 24.69 -10.62
C THR A 124 5.36 23.94 -10.55
N ALA A 125 6.48 24.68 -10.44
CA ALA A 125 7.79 24.05 -10.22
C ALA A 125 7.83 23.26 -8.89
N LEU A 126 7.23 23.81 -7.83
CA LEU A 126 7.11 23.14 -6.53
C LEU A 126 6.31 21.84 -6.63
N ASP A 127 5.26 21.81 -7.47
CA ASP A 127 4.49 20.59 -7.69
C ASP A 127 5.30 19.47 -8.32
N LYS A 128 6.18 19.82 -9.27
CA LYS A 128 7.08 18.87 -9.93
C LYS A 128 8.13 18.35 -8.96
N ILE A 129 8.75 19.24 -8.18
CA ILE A 129 9.73 18.86 -7.15
C ILE A 129 9.09 17.89 -6.16
N PHE A 130 7.89 18.19 -5.68
CA PHE A 130 7.18 17.30 -4.75
C PHE A 130 6.87 15.92 -5.37
N ASP A 131 6.36 15.88 -6.60
CA ASP A 131 6.08 14.61 -7.31
C ASP A 131 7.36 13.76 -7.44
N ILE A 132 8.48 14.39 -7.83
CA ILE A 132 9.78 13.72 -7.98
C ILE A 132 10.30 13.25 -6.63
N SER A 133 10.26 14.08 -5.59
CA SER A 133 10.74 13.73 -4.26
C SER A 133 10.01 12.52 -3.69
N ILE A 134 8.67 12.47 -3.81
CA ILE A 134 7.88 11.32 -3.35
C ILE A 134 8.20 10.06 -4.16
N ALA A 135 8.39 10.18 -5.47
CA ALA A 135 8.77 9.05 -6.31
C ALA A 135 10.17 8.52 -5.97
N LEU A 136 11.15 9.40 -5.74
CA LEU A 136 12.50 9.02 -5.32
C LEU A 136 12.50 8.37 -3.94
N LEU A 137 11.70 8.87 -2.99
CA LEU A 137 11.50 8.24 -1.69
C LEU A 137 10.93 6.82 -1.82
N LEU A 138 9.96 6.61 -2.72
CA LEU A 138 9.45 5.27 -2.99
C LEU A 138 10.51 4.37 -3.62
N ILE A 139 11.27 4.84 -4.61
CA ILE A 139 12.35 4.07 -5.24
C ILE A 139 13.38 3.65 -4.19
N PHE A 140 13.78 4.57 -3.33
CA PHE A 140 14.68 4.27 -2.22
C PHE A 140 14.10 3.17 -1.31
N GLY A 141 12.82 3.30 -0.91
CA GLY A 141 12.12 2.27 -0.16
C GLY A 141 12.11 0.90 -0.86
N CYS A 142 11.80 0.87 -2.16
CA CYS A 142 11.79 -0.36 -2.97
C CYS A 142 13.17 -1.03 -3.00
N ILE A 143 14.26 -0.26 -3.14
CA ILE A 143 15.63 -0.79 -3.09
C ILE A 143 15.93 -1.41 -1.72
N VAL A 144 15.56 -0.73 -0.64
CA VAL A 144 15.72 -1.25 0.74
C VAL A 144 14.93 -2.55 0.92
N PHE A 145 13.65 -2.59 0.54
CA PHE A 145 12.81 -3.78 0.68
C PHE A 145 13.30 -4.96 -0.17
N PHE A 146 13.71 -4.68 -1.42
CA PHE A 146 14.28 -5.70 -2.30
C PHE A 146 15.57 -6.30 -1.73
N LYS A 147 16.51 -5.45 -1.29
CA LYS A 147 17.77 -5.89 -0.67
C LYS A 147 17.51 -6.76 0.56
N THR A 148 16.59 -6.33 1.44
CA THR A 148 16.20 -7.12 2.62
C THR A 148 15.61 -8.47 2.22
N GLY A 149 14.76 -8.52 1.19
CA GLY A 149 14.22 -9.77 0.66
C GLY A 149 15.30 -10.72 0.13
N VAL A 150 16.26 -10.21 -0.65
CA VAL A 150 17.38 -11.01 -1.20
C VAL A 150 18.29 -11.55 -0.10
N VAL A 151 18.67 -10.72 0.87
CA VAL A 151 19.48 -11.17 2.02
C VAL A 151 18.74 -12.25 2.83
N SER A 152 17.43 -12.10 2.99
CA SER A 152 16.60 -13.10 3.68
C SER A 152 16.52 -14.44 2.92
N LEU A 153 16.60 -14.44 1.59
CA LEU A 153 16.67 -15.66 0.78
C LEU A 153 18.03 -16.35 0.91
N SER A 154 19.13 -15.60 0.84
CA SER A 154 20.48 -16.18 0.78
C SER A 154 20.92 -16.85 2.09
N GLN A 155 20.28 -16.51 3.21
CA GLN A 155 20.60 -17.06 4.52
C GLN A 155 19.79 -18.32 4.87
N ASN A 156 18.84 -18.72 4.03
CA ASN A 156 17.91 -19.81 4.33
C ASN A 156 18.52 -21.16 3.90
N LYS A 157 19.15 -21.88 4.84
CA LYS A 157 19.81 -23.18 4.59
C LYS A 157 18.88 -24.40 4.73
N ASN A 158 17.63 -24.24 5.18
CA ASN A 158 16.72 -25.36 5.46
C ASN A 158 15.52 -25.42 4.47
N PRO A 159 15.31 -26.53 3.74
CA PRO A 159 14.36 -26.60 2.62
C PRO A 159 12.92 -27.03 2.96
N SER A 160 12.56 -27.31 4.22
CA SER A 160 11.21 -27.75 4.59
C SER A 160 10.23 -26.58 4.79
N TYR A 161 8.93 -26.84 4.56
CA TYR A 161 7.66 -26.05 4.73
C TYR A 161 7.71 -24.54 5.07
N VAL A 162 8.58 -24.12 5.98
CA VAL A 162 8.97 -22.73 6.24
C VAL A 162 9.44 -22.00 4.96
N LEU A 163 10.03 -22.73 4.01
CA LEU A 163 10.42 -22.19 2.71
C LEU A 163 9.21 -21.65 1.92
N LEU A 164 8.06 -22.32 1.94
CA LEU A 164 6.90 -21.92 1.12
C LEU A 164 6.35 -20.56 1.58
N HIS A 165 6.16 -20.38 2.89
CA HIS A 165 5.62 -19.14 3.44
C HIS A 165 6.60 -17.96 3.30
N LYS A 166 7.90 -18.21 3.46
CA LYS A 166 8.93 -17.19 3.24
C LYS A 166 9.03 -16.78 1.77
N THR A 167 9.03 -17.75 0.87
CA THR A 167 9.05 -17.49 -0.57
C THR A 167 7.83 -16.68 -0.98
N GLN A 168 6.64 -16.97 -0.45
CA GLN A 168 5.44 -16.16 -0.68
C GLN A 168 5.62 -14.70 -0.24
N ILE A 169 6.09 -14.45 0.99
CA ILE A 169 6.35 -13.08 1.48
C ILE A 169 7.35 -12.36 0.58
N ILE A 170 8.41 -13.05 0.16
CA ILE A 170 9.49 -12.46 -0.64
C ILE A 170 9.01 -12.18 -2.07
N CYS A 171 8.23 -13.07 -2.67
CA CYS A 171 7.58 -12.83 -3.97
C CYS A 171 6.65 -11.62 -3.90
N ILE A 172 5.88 -11.46 -2.81
CA ILE A 172 5.01 -10.29 -2.65
C ILE A 172 5.86 -9.02 -2.45
N LEU A 173 6.92 -9.05 -1.64
CA LEU A 173 7.85 -7.92 -1.49
C LEU A 173 8.49 -7.51 -2.82
N ALA A 174 8.90 -8.49 -3.62
CA ALA A 174 9.45 -8.25 -4.95
C ALA A 174 8.39 -7.65 -5.89
N ALA A 175 7.15 -8.15 -5.86
CA ALA A 175 6.05 -7.60 -6.64
C ALA A 175 5.71 -6.16 -6.24
N ILE A 176 5.66 -5.86 -4.94
CA ILE A 176 5.47 -4.50 -4.41
C ILE A 176 6.62 -3.59 -4.84
N SER A 177 7.87 -4.06 -4.74
CA SER A 177 9.04 -3.28 -5.09
C SER A 177 9.10 -2.98 -6.59
N LEU A 178 8.81 -3.97 -7.43
CA LEU A 178 8.77 -3.82 -8.88
C LEU A 178 7.61 -2.90 -9.30
N GLY A 179 6.41 -3.14 -8.76
CA GLY A 179 5.25 -2.29 -9.01
C GLY A 179 5.51 -0.85 -8.57
N GLY A 180 6.08 -0.66 -7.38
CA GLY A 180 6.49 0.63 -6.86
C GLY A 180 7.51 1.36 -7.74
N PHE A 181 8.51 0.64 -8.23
CA PHE A 181 9.50 1.21 -9.14
C PHE A 181 8.88 1.68 -10.46
N VAL A 182 7.99 0.86 -11.05
CA VAL A 182 7.27 1.22 -12.28
C VAL A 182 6.42 2.47 -12.04
N GLU A 183 5.66 2.51 -10.95
CA GLU A 183 4.83 3.66 -10.61
C GLU A 183 5.64 4.94 -10.40
N ALA A 184 6.70 4.86 -9.60
CA ALA A 184 7.57 5.99 -9.32
C ALA A 184 8.24 6.53 -10.59
N THR A 185 8.69 5.62 -11.47
CA THR A 185 9.29 5.99 -12.75
C THR A 185 8.29 6.73 -13.64
N LEU A 186 7.05 6.22 -13.76
CA LEU A 186 5.99 6.88 -14.51
C LEU A 186 5.66 8.26 -13.93
N ASP A 187 5.71 8.44 -12.61
CA ASP A 187 5.49 9.72 -11.96
C ASP A 187 6.61 10.73 -12.26
N ILE A 188 7.88 10.28 -12.23
CA ILE A 188 9.04 11.10 -12.59
C ILE A 188 8.94 11.55 -14.04
N LEU A 189 8.69 10.62 -14.97
CA LEU A 189 8.55 10.94 -16.40
C LEU A 189 7.41 11.96 -16.65
N ARG A 190 6.35 11.94 -15.85
CA ARG A 190 5.28 12.95 -15.91
C ARG A 190 5.69 14.29 -15.34
N ALA A 191 6.42 14.28 -14.23
CA ALA A 191 6.88 15.51 -13.59
C ALA A 191 7.90 16.26 -14.46
N THR A 192 8.77 15.52 -15.18
CA THR A 192 9.76 16.09 -16.10
C THR A 192 9.18 16.48 -17.47
N GLY A 193 7.95 16.09 -17.78
CA GLY A 193 7.30 16.36 -19.06
C GLY A 193 7.66 15.37 -20.17
N CYS A 194 8.41 14.31 -19.86
CA CYS A 194 8.74 13.24 -20.80
C CYS A 194 7.55 12.31 -21.13
N TYR A 195 6.49 12.32 -20.31
CA TYR A 195 5.27 11.54 -20.53
C TYR A 195 4.01 12.38 -20.29
N VAL A 196 3.14 12.45 -21.31
CA VAL A 196 1.88 13.20 -21.25
C VAL A 196 0.70 12.28 -21.00
N LEU A 197 -0.08 12.60 -19.97
CA LEU A 197 -1.15 11.75 -19.51
C LEU A 197 -2.48 11.98 -20.25
N LYS A 198 -2.72 11.21 -21.32
CA LYS A 198 -3.94 11.33 -22.14
C LYS A 198 -5.23 10.97 -21.37
N ARG A 199 -5.17 10.05 -20.40
CA ARG A 199 -6.34 9.54 -19.66
C ARG A 199 -6.09 9.57 -18.15
N TRP A 200 -5.93 10.76 -17.59
CA TRP A 200 -5.57 10.95 -16.18
C TRP A 200 -6.47 10.21 -15.17
N TRP A 201 -7.75 10.08 -15.49
CA TRP A 201 -8.71 9.45 -14.60
C TRP A 201 -8.49 7.95 -14.47
N LEU A 202 -8.01 7.29 -15.53
CA LEU A 202 -7.68 5.86 -15.48
C LEU A 202 -6.50 5.63 -14.55
N GLU A 203 -5.46 6.45 -14.64
CA GLU A 203 -4.32 6.36 -13.73
C GLU A 203 -4.68 6.66 -12.29
N HIS A 204 -5.48 7.70 -12.07
CA HIS A 204 -6.00 8.01 -10.73
C HIS A 204 -6.75 6.81 -10.15
N MET A 205 -7.73 6.26 -10.90
CA MET A 205 -8.49 5.10 -10.46
C MET A 205 -7.59 3.89 -10.22
N ARG A 206 -6.66 3.60 -11.13
CA ARG A 206 -5.73 2.47 -11.03
C ARG A 206 -4.89 2.55 -9.75
N LYS A 207 -4.34 3.73 -9.42
CA LYS A 207 -3.60 3.92 -8.16
C LYS A 207 -4.49 3.76 -6.93
N MET A 208 -5.72 4.30 -6.93
CA MET A 208 -6.66 4.10 -5.82
C MET A 208 -7.02 2.61 -5.63
N PHE A 209 -7.22 1.87 -6.71
CA PHE A 209 -7.48 0.43 -6.66
C PHE A 209 -6.29 -0.38 -6.15
N LEU A 210 -5.09 -0.04 -6.62
CA LEU A 210 -3.89 -0.75 -6.20
C LEU A 210 -3.61 -0.51 -4.72
N ALA A 211 -3.89 0.71 -4.22
CA ALA A 211 -3.88 1.00 -2.79
C ALA A 211 -4.88 0.08 -2.09
N GLU A 212 -6.15 0.14 -2.46
CA GLU A 212 -7.22 -0.66 -1.85
C GLU A 212 -6.92 -2.16 -1.86
N PHE A 213 -6.37 -2.69 -2.94
CA PHE A 213 -5.92 -4.08 -3.02
C PHE A 213 -4.78 -4.37 -2.04
N GLY A 214 -3.84 -3.45 -1.89
CA GLY A 214 -2.81 -3.50 -0.84
C GLY A 214 -3.40 -3.50 0.57
N LEU A 215 -4.48 -2.76 0.83
CA LEU A 215 -5.20 -2.79 2.12
C LEU A 215 -5.73 -4.19 2.43
N ILE A 216 -6.36 -4.83 1.44
CA ILE A 216 -6.90 -6.19 1.57
C ILE A 216 -5.76 -7.17 1.88
N ILE A 217 -4.67 -7.11 1.13
CA ILE A 217 -3.51 -7.99 1.35
C ILE A 217 -2.94 -7.77 2.76
N ALA A 218 -2.74 -6.50 3.17
CA ALA A 218 -2.26 -6.18 4.51
C ALA A 218 -3.21 -6.70 5.60
N PHE A 219 -4.52 -6.55 5.39
CA PHE A 219 -5.54 -7.03 6.30
C PHE A 219 -5.51 -8.56 6.42
N ILE A 220 -5.51 -9.29 5.30
CA ILE A 220 -5.41 -10.76 5.27
C ILE A 220 -4.14 -11.21 6.00
N TYR A 221 -3.01 -10.55 5.72
CA TYR A 221 -1.74 -10.89 6.33
C TYR A 221 -1.73 -10.66 7.84
N ARG A 222 -2.30 -9.54 8.32
CA ARG A 222 -2.43 -9.22 9.75
C ARG A 222 -3.44 -10.12 10.46
N CYS A 223 -4.51 -10.51 9.79
CA CYS A 223 -5.58 -11.35 10.33
C CYS A 223 -5.34 -12.85 10.12
N TYR A 224 -4.30 -13.29 9.40
CA TYR A 224 -4.08 -14.70 9.06
C TYR A 224 -4.11 -15.65 10.28
N TYR A 225 -3.74 -15.15 11.47
CA TYR A 225 -3.75 -15.91 12.72
C TYR A 225 -5.07 -15.84 13.50
N TRP A 226 -6.08 -15.13 13.01
CA TRP A 226 -7.38 -15.02 13.65
C TRP A 226 -8.32 -16.14 13.20
N LYS A 227 -9.09 -16.68 14.15
CA LYS A 227 -10.05 -17.77 13.94
C LYS A 227 -11.07 -17.48 12.83
N TYR A 228 -11.38 -16.20 12.57
CA TYR A 228 -12.36 -15.73 11.57
C TYR A 228 -11.74 -15.17 10.28
N SER A 229 -10.45 -15.44 10.04
CA SER A 229 -9.71 -14.86 8.91
C SER A 229 -10.22 -15.31 7.55
N LYS A 230 -10.82 -16.51 7.47
CA LYS A 230 -11.35 -17.07 6.22
C LYS A 230 -12.65 -16.39 5.81
N GLU A 231 -13.56 -16.16 6.74
CA GLU A 231 -14.85 -15.53 6.50
C GLU A 231 -14.66 -14.08 6.07
N LEU A 232 -13.77 -13.35 6.77
CA LEU A 232 -13.41 -11.98 6.41
C LEU A 232 -12.72 -11.91 5.04
N LEU A 233 -11.82 -12.85 4.73
CA LEU A 233 -11.17 -12.96 3.42
C LEU A 233 -12.21 -13.17 2.30
N ILE A 234 -13.13 -14.12 2.48
CA ILE A 234 -14.19 -14.42 1.51
C ILE A 234 -15.07 -13.19 1.30
N PHE A 235 -15.48 -12.54 2.39
CA PHE A 235 -16.26 -11.31 2.33
C PHE A 235 -15.54 -10.20 1.55
N SER A 236 -14.26 -9.95 1.85
CA SER A 236 -13.45 -8.98 1.10
C SER A 236 -13.38 -9.35 -0.38
N ILE A 237 -13.04 -10.60 -0.73
CA ILE A 237 -12.96 -11.03 -2.14
C ILE A 237 -14.27 -10.79 -2.87
N ILE A 238 -15.41 -11.18 -2.28
CA ILE A 238 -16.74 -10.99 -2.87
C ILE A 238 -17.02 -9.49 -3.05
N PHE A 239 -16.81 -8.70 -2.00
CA PHE A 239 -17.05 -7.26 -2.02
C PHE A 239 -16.25 -6.55 -3.12
N PHE A 240 -14.95 -6.82 -3.22
CA PHE A 240 -14.09 -6.20 -4.22
C PHE A 240 -14.36 -6.71 -5.64
N SER A 241 -14.76 -7.97 -5.79
CA SER A 241 -15.20 -8.52 -7.09
C SER A 241 -16.46 -7.81 -7.57
N CYS A 242 -17.45 -7.64 -6.70
CA CYS A 242 -18.69 -6.89 -7.01
C CYS A 242 -18.37 -5.44 -7.38
N LEU A 243 -17.48 -4.79 -6.64
CA LEU A 243 -17.07 -3.41 -6.90
C LEU A 243 -16.33 -3.28 -8.24
N PHE A 244 -15.48 -4.25 -8.59
CA PHE A 244 -14.80 -4.31 -9.88
C PHE A 244 -15.79 -4.48 -11.05
N VAL A 245 -16.77 -5.38 -10.91
CA VAL A 245 -17.84 -5.57 -11.91
C VAL A 245 -18.65 -4.30 -12.09
N PHE A 246 -19.10 -3.67 -10.99
CA PHE A 246 -19.84 -2.40 -11.03
C PHE A 246 -19.06 -1.31 -11.80
N MET A 247 -17.75 -1.22 -11.54
CA MET A 247 -16.87 -0.28 -12.20
C MET A 247 -16.70 -0.54 -13.69
N TYR A 248 -16.47 -1.79 -14.08
CA TYR A 248 -16.37 -2.19 -15.48
C TYR A 248 -17.63 -1.78 -16.26
N LEU A 249 -18.81 -2.05 -15.70
CA LEU A 249 -20.10 -1.66 -16.29
C LEU A 249 -20.23 -0.14 -16.42
N ARG A 250 -19.82 0.61 -15.40
CA ARG A 250 -19.82 2.09 -15.43
C ARG A 250 -18.88 2.64 -16.49
N MET A 251 -17.69 2.08 -16.65
CA MET A 251 -16.72 2.47 -17.68
C MET A 251 -17.26 2.23 -19.09
N LYS A 252 -17.85 1.04 -19.33
CA LYS A 252 -18.48 0.70 -20.61
C LYS A 252 -19.58 1.69 -20.98
N LYS A 253 -20.44 2.06 -20.04
CA LYS A 253 -21.52 3.05 -20.23
C LYS A 253 -21.00 4.45 -20.59
N SER A 254 -19.86 4.87 -20.03
CA SER A 254 -19.26 6.17 -20.31
C SER A 254 -18.67 6.27 -21.72
N ASN A 255 -18.13 5.17 -22.27
CA ASN A 255 -17.55 5.17 -23.62
C ASN A 255 -18.65 5.24 -24.70
N ASN A 256 -19.77 4.56 -24.50
CA ASN A 256 -20.88 4.55 -25.46
C ASN A 256 -21.56 5.93 -25.61
N LYS A 257 -21.48 6.80 -24.60
CA LYS A 257 -22.04 8.17 -24.68
C LYS A 257 -21.20 9.15 -25.49
N LYS A 258 -19.95 8.83 -25.83
CA LYS A 258 -19.07 9.70 -26.64
C LYS A 258 -19.14 9.39 -28.15
N LEU A 259 -19.85 8.34 -28.53
CA LEU A 259 -20.05 7.90 -29.91
C LEU A 259 -21.43 8.29 -30.47
N LYS A 260 -22.18 9.10 -29.72
CA LYS A 260 -23.42 9.77 -30.13
C LYS A 260 -23.19 11.27 -30.04
#